data_AF-X0UFU2-F1
#
_entry.id   AF-X0UFU2-F1
#
_cell.length_a   1.000
_cell.length_b   1.000
_cell.length_c   1.000
_cell.angle_alpha   90.00
_cell.angle_beta   90.00
_cell.angle_gamma   90.00
#
_symmetry.space_group_name_H-M   'P 1'
#
loop_
_entity.id
_entity.type
_entity.pdbx_description
1 polymer ?
#
loop_
_entity_poly.entity_id
_entity_poly.type
_entity_poly.pdbx_seq_one_letter_code
_entity_poly.pdbx_strand_id
1 'polypeptide(L)' 'LLDPTKATVPKDPAALYAVVAALTDKAEEDNSAAIITYSNRLPADFSTLLMRDMIRKEPKIQNTPEFIDWAVKHKDSF' A
#
# COMPACT_ATOMS: atom_id res chain seq x y z
N LEU A 1 10.49 4.35 1.02
CA LEU A 1 10.06 5.52 0.21
C LEU A 1 10.56 6.79 0.90
N LEU A 2 11.12 7.77 0.20
CA LEU A 2 11.69 8.97 0.84
C LEU A 2 10.64 10.06 1.14
N ASP A 3 9.58 10.21 0.32
CA ASP A 3 8.44 11.10 0.60
C ASP A 3 7.13 10.48 0.05
N PRO A 4 6.37 9.73 0.87
CA PRO A 4 5.15 9.05 0.44
C PRO A 4 3.98 9.98 0.12
N THR A 5 4.05 11.24 0.55
CA THR A 5 2.98 12.22 0.33
C THR A 5 3.14 13.00 -0.97
N LYS A 6 4.38 13.10 -1.49
CA LYS A 6 4.68 13.86 -2.72
C LYS A 6 5.03 13.01 -3.93
N ALA A 7 5.33 11.71 -3.74
CA ALA A 7 5.59 10.80 -4.86
C ALA A 7 4.44 10.83 -5.87
N THR A 8 4.75 10.83 -7.17
CA THR A 8 3.73 10.85 -8.23
C THR A 8 2.87 9.58 -8.17
N VAL A 9 1.56 9.73 -8.33
CA VAL A 9 0.63 8.62 -8.53
C VAL A 9 0.34 8.52 -10.02
N PRO A 10 0.71 7.42 -10.70
CA PRO A 10 0.38 7.22 -12.11
C PRO A 10 -1.12 7.22 -12.37
N LYS A 11 -1.53 7.50 -13.60
CA LYS A 11 -2.95 7.51 -14.01
C LYS A 11 -3.33 6.32 -14.89
N ASP A 12 -2.37 5.73 -15.59
CA ASP A 12 -2.61 4.57 -16.44
C ASP A 12 -2.55 3.27 -15.61
N PRO A 13 -3.40 2.27 -15.91
CA PRO A 13 -3.45 1.04 -15.14
C PRO A 13 -2.15 0.24 -15.14
N ALA A 14 -1.41 0.22 -16.26
CA ALA A 14 -0.18 -0.55 -16.38
C ALA A 14 0.90 -0.04 -15.42
N ALA A 15 1.10 1.29 -15.36
CA ALA A 15 2.02 1.90 -14.42
C ALA A 15 1.56 1.71 -12.95
N LEU A 16 0.26 1.73 -12.68
CA LEU A 16 -0.25 1.46 -11.33
C LEU A 16 0.08 0.03 -10.87
N TYR A 17 -0.10 -0.98 -11.72
CA TYR A 17 0.33 -2.36 -11.41
C TYR A 17 1.84 -2.45 -11.17
N ALA A 18 2.64 -1.78 -12.00
CA ALA A 18 4.09 -1.75 -11.83
C ALA A 18 4.50 -1.11 -10.49
N VAL A 19 3.84 -0.01 -10.09
CA VAL A 19 4.06 0.63 -8.79
C VAL A 19 3.67 -0.31 -7.65
N VAL A 20 2.50 -0.94 -7.71
CA VAL A 20 2.07 -1.91 -6.69
C VAL A 20 3.08 -3.04 -6.55
N ALA A 21 3.48 -3.67 -7.65
CA ALA A 21 4.46 -4.75 -7.63
C ALA A 21 5.81 -4.30 -7.03
N ALA A 22 6.31 -3.14 -7.45
CA ALA A 22 7.58 -2.61 -6.96
C ALA A 22 7.54 -2.22 -5.47
N LEU A 23 6.40 -1.77 -4.96
CA LEU A 23 6.21 -1.45 -3.55
C LEU A 23 6.09 -2.71 -2.71
N THR A 24 5.31 -3.70 -3.16
CA THR A 24 5.22 -5.01 -2.50
C THR A 24 6.59 -5.67 -2.40
N ASP A 25 7.39 -5.66 -3.47
CA ASP A 25 8.72 -6.26 -3.48
C ASP A 25 9.68 -5.63 -2.46
N LYS A 26 9.47 -4.35 -2.12
CA LYS A 26 10.27 -3.61 -1.12
C LYS A 26 9.63 -3.51 0.26
N ALA A 27 8.41 -4.01 0.42
CA ALA A 27 7.70 -3.95 1.68
C ALA A 27 8.34 -4.86 2.73
N GLU A 28 8.65 -4.26 3.87
CA GLU A 28 9.10 -4.89 5.10
C GLU A 28 8.32 -4.27 6.27
N GLU A 29 8.33 -4.92 7.44
CA GLU A 29 7.60 -4.45 8.62
C GLU A 29 8.02 -3.01 9.01
N ASP A 30 9.32 -2.72 9.01
CA ASP A 30 9.92 -1.45 9.44
C ASP A 30 9.62 -0.25 8.52
N ASN A 31 9.34 -0.51 7.24
CA ASN A 31 9.14 0.50 6.22
C ASN A 31 7.69 0.59 5.71
N SER A 32 6.84 -0.33 6.17
CA SER A 32 5.44 -0.50 5.77
C SER A 32 4.62 0.78 5.97
N ALA A 33 4.86 1.53 7.04
CA ALA A 33 4.18 2.79 7.35
C ALA A 33 4.21 3.80 6.18
N ALA A 34 5.37 3.96 5.54
CA ALA A 34 5.52 4.86 4.40
C ALA A 34 4.76 4.35 3.16
N ILE A 35 4.74 3.04 2.95
CA ILE A 35 4.05 2.42 1.82
C ILE A 35 2.53 2.52 2.00
N ILE A 36 2.03 2.28 3.20
CA ILE A 36 0.60 2.42 3.55
C ILE A 36 0.17 3.89 3.44
N THR A 37 1.02 4.83 3.82
CA THR A 37 0.74 6.26 3.60
C THR A 37 0.58 6.58 2.12
N TYR A 38 1.41 6.00 1.24
CA TYR A 38 1.28 6.17 -0.20
C TYR A 38 0.04 5.45 -0.77
N SER A 39 -0.31 4.25 -0.24
CA SER A 39 -1.46 3.47 -0.73
C SER A 39 -2.78 4.23 -0.60
N ASN A 40 -2.90 5.10 0.41
CA ASN A 40 -4.05 5.98 0.61
C ASN A 40 -4.28 6.98 -0.54
N ARG A 41 -3.33 7.14 -1.45
CA ARG A 41 -3.38 8.04 -2.62
C ARG A 41 -3.65 7.28 -3.92
N LEU A 42 -3.59 5.94 -3.89
CA LEU A 42 -3.93 5.09 -5.02
C LEU A 42 -5.46 5.01 -5.20
N PRO A 43 -5.96 4.68 -6.39
CA PRO A 43 -7.36 4.25 -6.55
C PRO A 43 -7.66 3.06 -5.62
N ALA A 44 -8.90 2.97 -5.13
CA ALA A 44 -9.29 2.02 -4.09
C ALA A 44 -8.87 0.58 -4.39
N ASP A 45 -9.15 0.07 -5.59
CA ASP A 45 -8.80 -1.29 -6.00
C ASP A 45 -7.29 -1.56 -5.95
N PHE A 46 -6.47 -0.58 -6.33
CA PHE A 46 -5.00 -0.69 -6.28
C PHE A 46 -4.46 -0.56 -4.86
N SER A 47 -5.10 0.24 -4.01
CA SER A 47 -4.78 0.32 -2.59
C SER A 47 -5.01 -1.02 -1.90
N THR A 48 -6.18 -1.64 -2.12
CA THR A 48 -6.54 -2.96 -1.59
C THR A 48 -5.65 -4.06 -2.16
N LEU A 49 -5.33 -4.02 -3.46
CA LEU A 49 -4.40 -4.96 -4.08
C LEU A 49 -3.02 -4.90 -3.42
N LEU A 50 -2.47 -3.69 -3.26
CA LEU A 50 -1.18 -3.49 -2.61
C LEU A 50 -1.17 -4.03 -1.18
N MET A 51 -2.19 -3.76 -0.38
CA MET A 51 -2.26 -4.28 0.98
C MET A 51 -2.34 -5.81 1.02
N ARG A 52 -3.16 -6.43 0.17
CA ARG A 52 -3.26 -7.90 0.09
C ARG A 52 -1.93 -8.53 -0.26
N ASP A 53 -1.20 -7.96 -1.22
CA ASP A 53 0.09 -8.49 -1.66
C ASP A 53 1.19 -8.27 -0.62
N MET A 54 1.20 -7.11 0.05
CA MET A 54 2.11 -6.84 1.17
C MET A 54 1.91 -7.81 2.33
N ILE A 55 0.67 -8.06 2.75
CA ILE A 55 0.36 -9.01 3.83
C ILE A 55 0.72 -10.45 3.43
N ARG A 56 0.45 -10.84 2.17
CA ARG A 56 0.84 -12.16 1.67
C ARG A 56 2.35 -12.37 1.77
N LYS A 57 3.13 -11.33 1.47
CA LYS A 57 4.59 -11.37 1.52
C LYS A 57 5.13 -11.31 2.95
N GLU A 58 4.65 -10.36 3.75
CA GLU A 58 5.07 -10.12 5.12
C GLU A 58 3.84 -10.00 6.04
N PRO A 59 3.35 -11.12 6.59
CA PRO A 59 2.13 -11.14 7.39
C PRO A 59 2.16 -10.25 8.63
N LYS A 60 3.35 -9.92 9.17
CA LYS A 60 3.46 -9.06 10.36
C LYS A 60 2.97 -7.64 10.11
N ILE A 61 2.96 -7.17 8.86
CA ILE A 61 2.44 -5.85 8.49
C ILE A 61 0.99 -5.67 8.96
N GLN A 62 0.19 -6.74 9.01
CA GLN A 62 -1.21 -6.65 9.45
C GLN A 62 -1.37 -6.25 10.94
N ASN A 63 -0.30 -6.37 11.73
CA ASN A 63 -0.30 -5.99 13.14
C ASN A 63 0.18 -4.55 13.37
N THR A 64 0.60 -3.86 12.31
CA THR A 64 1.08 -2.47 12.43
C THR A 64 -0.09 -1.50 12.63
N PRO A 65 0.07 -0.44 13.43
CA PRO A 65 -0.97 0.58 13.60
C PRO A 65 -1.44 1.18 12.27
N GLU A 66 -0.52 1.38 11.33
CA GLU A 66 -0.80 1.97 10.02
C GLU A 66 -1.72 1.07 9.18
N PHE A 67 -1.53 -0.24 9.25
CA PHE A 67 -2.42 -1.17 8.58
C PHE A 67 -3.82 -1.15 9.20
N ILE A 68 -3.92 -1.12 10.53
CA ILE A 68 -5.20 -1.06 11.24
C ILE A 68 -5.96 0.22 10.84
N ASP A 69 -5.28 1.37 10.81
CA ASP A 69 -5.87 2.64 10.39
C ASP A 69 -6.32 2.60 8.93
N TRP A 70 -5.49 2.05 8.04
CA TRP A 70 -5.85 1.85 6.64
C TRP A 70 -7.09 0.94 6.51
N ALA A 71 -7.16 -0.14 7.29
CA ALA A 71 -8.25 -1.11 7.25
C ALA A 71 -9.57 -0.49 7.70
N VAL A 72 -9.56 0.32 8.76
CA VAL A 72 -10.73 1.06 9.23
C VAL A 72 -11.24 2.03 8.16
N LYS A 73 -10.33 2.71 7.47
CA LYS A 73 -10.67 3.69 6.43
C LYS A 73 -11.25 3.07 5.17
N HIS A 74 -10.86 1.85 4.82
CA HIS A 74 -11.23 1.19 3.57
C HIS A 74 -12.19 0.00 3.75
N LYS A 75 -12.76 -0.16 4.95
CA LYS A 75 -13.68 -1.23 5.35
C LYS A 75 -14.85 -1.53 4.40
N ASP A 76 -15.25 -0.57 3.57
CA ASP A 76 -16.38 -0.72 2.63
C ASP A 76 -15.93 -1.29 1.26
N SER A 77 -14.63 -1.49 1.07
CA SER A 77 -13.99 -1.92 -0.19
C SER A 77 -13.37 -3.32 -0.13
N PHE A 78 -13.53 -4.06 0.97
CA PHE A 78 -13.09 -5.45 1.12
C PHE A 78 -13.93 -6.25 2.11
#